data_AF-A0A497DQQ1-F1
#
_entry.id   AF-A0A497DQQ1-F1
#
_cell.length_a   1.000
_cell.length_b   1.000
_cell.length_c   1.000
_cell.angle_alpha   90.00
_cell.angle_beta   90.00
_cell.angle_gamma   90.00
#
_symmetry.space_group_name_H-M   'P 1'
#
loop_
_entity.id
_entity.type
_entity.pdbx_description
1 polymer ?
#
loop_
_entity_poly.entity_id
_entity_poly.type
_entity_poly.pdbx_seq_one_letter_code
_entity_poly.pdbx_strand_id
1 'polypeptide(L)'
;MKMDRNNPDLQQEELKNNPFGVPEGYFEGFAERLQQRIKEEEASKVPVRKIGTVTRWMAAAAAVLAAALITTSIIRFTTSESAEGLYPDLAILEQMQVLDDDRYLYELLGEEAPELNEDEAFASQAIEYLAINDVEMDLIFE
;
A
#
# COMPACT_ATOMS: atom_id res chain seq x y z
N MET A 1 -73.48 -41.65 -15.49
CA MET A 1 -73.73 -40.84 -14.27
C MET A 1 -72.66 -39.75 -14.25
N LYS A 2 -73.02 -38.49 -14.54
CA LYS A 2 -72.05 -37.39 -14.60
C LYS A 2 -71.84 -36.88 -13.18
N MET A 3 -70.64 -37.02 -12.63
CA MET A 3 -70.28 -36.41 -11.34
C MET A 3 -70.07 -34.92 -11.55
N ASP A 4 -70.92 -34.10 -10.92
CA ASP A 4 -70.74 -32.65 -10.84
C ASP A 4 -69.60 -32.35 -9.87
N ARG A 5 -68.55 -31.67 -10.34
CA ARG A 5 -67.35 -31.36 -9.55
C ARG A 5 -67.48 -30.07 -8.75
N ASN A 6 -68.55 -29.30 -8.97
CA ASN A 6 -68.70 -27.98 -8.39
C ASN A 6 -69.43 -27.96 -7.05
N ASN A 7 -69.86 -29.12 -6.54
CA ASN A 7 -70.42 -29.24 -5.19
C ASN A 7 -70.00 -30.59 -4.58
N PRO A 8 -68.87 -30.65 -3.84
CA PRO A 8 -68.45 -31.89 -3.22
C PRO A 8 -69.48 -32.29 -2.17
N ASP A 9 -70.06 -33.48 -2.31
CA ASP A 9 -70.96 -34.04 -1.31
C ASP A 9 -70.15 -34.36 -0.05
N LEU A 10 -70.18 -33.44 0.91
CA LEU A 10 -69.48 -33.50 2.20
C LEU A 10 -70.05 -34.58 3.14
N GLN A 11 -71.03 -35.36 2.67
CA GLN A 11 -71.70 -36.42 3.42
C GLN A 11 -71.04 -37.79 3.25
N GLN A 12 -69.90 -37.88 2.57
CA GLN A 12 -69.13 -39.13 2.42
C GLN A 12 -68.56 -39.56 3.77
N GLU A 13 -68.96 -40.75 4.25
CA GLU A 13 -68.52 -41.31 5.54
C GLU A 13 -66.98 -41.48 5.63
N GLU A 14 -66.29 -41.53 4.50
CA GLU A 14 -64.82 -41.64 4.42
C GLU A 14 -64.10 -40.38 4.92
N LEU A 15 -64.72 -39.19 4.84
CA LEU A 15 -64.18 -37.95 5.41
C LEU A 15 -64.40 -37.83 6.92
N LYS A 16 -65.29 -38.68 7.47
CA LYS A 16 -65.68 -38.65 8.88
C LYS A 16 -64.59 -39.23 9.78
N ASN A 17 -63.77 -40.13 9.25
CA ASN A 17 -62.58 -40.67 9.89
C ASN A 17 -61.35 -39.91 9.39
N ASN A 18 -61.14 -38.69 9.90
CA ASN A 18 -59.95 -37.90 9.59
C ASN A 18 -58.69 -38.57 10.19
N PRO A 19 -57.75 -39.10 9.39
CA PRO A 19 -56.53 -39.73 9.91
C PRO A 19 -55.51 -38.71 10.45
N PHE A 20 -55.73 -37.40 10.22
CA PHE A 20 -54.83 -36.33 10.64
C PHE A 20 -55.23 -35.70 11.97
N GLY A 21 -55.48 -36.53 12.98
CA GLY A 21 -55.71 -36.11 14.36
C GLY A 21 -54.41 -36.07 15.16
N VAL A 22 -54.29 -35.12 16.09
CA VAL A 22 -53.26 -35.20 17.13
C VAL A 22 -53.74 -36.11 18.26
N PRO A 23 -52.83 -36.82 18.95
CA PRO A 23 -53.19 -37.58 20.16
C PRO A 23 -53.80 -36.68 21.24
N GLU A 24 -54.60 -37.28 22.11
CA GLU A 24 -55.12 -36.61 23.30
C GLU A 24 -53.96 -36.09 24.17
N GLY A 25 -54.07 -34.86 24.68
CA GLY A 25 -53.01 -34.24 25.48
C GLY A 25 -51.78 -33.76 24.70
N TYR A 26 -51.74 -33.84 23.36
CA TYR A 26 -50.56 -33.40 22.56
C TYR A 26 -50.13 -31.95 22.84
N PHE A 27 -51.10 -31.06 23.00
CA PHE A 27 -50.86 -29.65 23.31
C PHE A 27 -50.73 -29.36 24.81
N GLU A 28 -50.90 -30.37 25.68
CA GLU A 28 -50.71 -30.22 27.11
C GLU A 28 -49.24 -29.90 27.41
N GLY A 29 -49.01 -28.81 28.15
CA GLY A 29 -47.67 -28.30 28.45
C GLY A 29 -46.86 -27.79 27.25
N PHE A 30 -47.45 -27.66 26.05
CA PHE A 30 -46.71 -27.19 24.86
C PHE A 30 -46.14 -25.79 25.05
N ALA A 31 -46.94 -24.87 25.60
CA ALA A 31 -46.51 -23.49 25.85
C ALA A 31 -45.33 -23.42 26.82
N GLU A 32 -45.33 -24.25 27.87
CA GLU A 32 -44.26 -24.31 28.86
C GLU A 32 -42.96 -24.85 28.26
N ARG A 33 -43.05 -25.96 27.49
CA ARG A 33 -41.90 -26.51 26.76
C ARG A 33 -41.31 -25.52 25.75
N LEU A 34 -42.17 -24.77 25.06
CA LEU A 34 -41.74 -23.75 24.11
C LEU A 34 -41.01 -22.59 24.83
N GLN A 35 -41.58 -22.09 25.92
CA GLN A 35 -40.94 -21.04 26.72
C GLN A 35 -39.62 -21.48 27.33
N GLN A 36 -39.51 -22.73 27.79
CA GLN A 36 -38.27 -23.27 28.32
C GLN A 36 -37.16 -23.29 27.26
N ARG A 37 -37.48 -23.73 26.03
CA ARG A 37 -36.53 -23.74 24.91
C ARG A 37 -36.06 -22.34 24.51
N ILE A 38 -36.97 -21.35 24.47
CA ILE A 38 -36.60 -19.96 24.17
C ILE A 38 -35.63 -19.42 25.23
N LYS A 39 -35.92 -19.64 26.51
CA LYS A 39 -35.04 -19.21 27.62
C LYS A 39 -33.67 -19.88 27.57
N GLU A 40 -33.61 -21.16 27.23
CA GLU A 40 -32.37 -21.92 27.09
C GLU A 40 -31.52 -21.39 25.91
N GLU A 41 -32.15 -21.05 24.80
CA GLU A 41 -31.49 -20.45 23.64
C GLU A 41 -30.95 -19.04 23.94
N GLU A 42 -31.73 -18.21 24.63
CA GLU A 42 -31.31 -16.87 25.10
C GLU A 42 -30.16 -16.93 26.11
N ALA A 43 -30.14 -17.93 26.99
CA ALA A 43 -29.07 -18.14 27.96
C ALA A 43 -27.77 -18.62 27.28
N SER A 44 -27.86 -19.32 26.15
CA SER A 44 -26.69 -19.81 25.39
C SER A 44 -26.04 -18.74 24.50
N LYS A 45 -26.55 -17.50 24.51
CA LYS A 45 -26.10 -16.44 23.62
C LYS A 45 -24.64 -16.09 23.89
N VAL A 46 -23.75 -16.66 23.07
CA VAL A 46 -22.31 -16.43 23.04
C VAL A 46 -22.07 -14.91 23.05
N PRO A 47 -21.18 -14.38 23.92
CA PRO A 47 -20.96 -12.94 23.97
C PRO A 47 -20.46 -12.46 22.62
N VAL A 48 -21.27 -11.62 21.96
CA VAL A 48 -20.89 -10.98 20.71
C VAL A 48 -19.82 -9.94 21.04
N ARG A 49 -18.56 -10.34 20.89
CA ARG A 49 -17.40 -9.45 21.06
C ARG A 49 -17.46 -8.39 19.97
N LYS A 50 -17.94 -7.19 20.31
CA LYS A 50 -17.83 -6.01 19.44
C LYS A 50 -16.34 -5.71 19.28
N ILE A 51 -15.81 -5.94 18.08
CA ILE A 51 -14.44 -5.56 17.73
C ILE A 51 -14.40 -4.03 17.75
N GLY A 52 -13.70 -3.47 18.75
CA GLY A 52 -13.51 -2.03 18.88
C GLY A 52 -12.81 -1.46 17.66
N THR A 53 -13.25 -0.28 17.22
CA THR A 53 -12.70 0.37 16.03
C THR A 53 -11.29 0.88 16.32
N VAL A 54 -10.33 0.54 15.46
CA VAL A 54 -8.93 1.03 15.51
C VAL A 54 -8.83 2.48 15.03
N THR A 55 -9.61 3.36 15.64
CA THR A 55 -9.87 4.71 15.14
C THR A 55 -8.75 5.70 15.42
N ARG A 56 -7.89 5.45 16.41
CA ARG A 56 -6.92 6.46 16.87
C ARG A 56 -5.63 6.50 16.05
N TRP A 57 -5.20 5.36 15.50
CA TRP A 57 -3.95 5.25 14.73
C TRP A 57 -4.20 5.49 13.24
N MET A 58 -5.35 5.07 12.71
CA MET A 58 -5.77 5.42 11.35
C MET A 58 -6.04 6.92 11.19
N ALA A 59 -6.57 7.59 12.22
CA ALA A 59 -6.76 9.04 12.20
C ALA A 59 -5.42 9.79 12.09
N ALA A 60 -4.38 9.32 12.77
CA ALA A 60 -3.05 9.92 12.68
C ALA A 60 -2.44 9.75 11.27
N ALA A 61 -2.51 8.55 10.69
CA ALA A 61 -2.05 8.30 9.33
C ALA A 61 -2.82 9.13 8.27
N ALA A 62 -4.15 9.24 8.41
CA ALA A 62 -4.97 10.06 7.53
C ALA A 62 -4.64 11.56 7.64
N ALA A 63 -4.34 12.05 8.84
CA ALA A 63 -3.95 13.45 9.05
C ALA A 63 -2.61 13.79 8.37
N VAL A 64 -1.63 12.88 8.40
CA VAL A 64 -0.34 13.06 7.71
C VAL A 64 -0.54 13.11 6.19
N LEU A 65 -1.34 12.21 5.63
CA LEU A 65 -1.66 12.23 4.20
C LEU A 65 -2.42 13.50 3.79
N ALA A 66 -3.39 13.95 4.59
CA ALA A 66 -4.12 15.18 4.34
C ALA A 66 -3.21 16.42 4.37
N ALA A 67 -2.31 16.51 5.35
CA ALA A 67 -1.33 17.59 5.42
C ALA A 67 -0.42 17.59 4.19
N ALA A 68 0.10 16.44 3.77
CA ALA A 68 0.94 16.34 2.57
C ALA A 68 0.19 16.77 1.29
N LEU A 69 -1.07 16.38 1.13
CA LEU A 69 -1.90 16.79 -0.02
C LEU A 69 -2.20 18.29 0.00
N ILE A 70 -2.48 18.87 1.17
CA ILE A 70 -2.71 20.31 1.31
C ILE A 70 -1.42 21.08 1.01
N THR A 71 -0.28 20.68 1.59
CA THR A 71 1.02 21.31 1.35
C THR A 71 1.40 21.27 -0.13
N THR A 72 1.25 20.13 -0.79
CA THR A 72 1.53 19.99 -2.23
C THR A 72 0.57 20.81 -3.09
N SER A 73 -0.71 20.89 -2.74
CA SER A 73 -1.70 21.73 -3.43
C SER A 73 -1.38 23.23 -3.30
N ILE A 74 -0.96 23.68 -2.12
CA ILE A 74 -0.59 25.09 -1.91
C ILE A 74 0.65 25.42 -2.73
N ILE A 75 1.70 24.61 -2.66
CA ILE A 75 2.92 24.81 -3.47
C ILE A 75 2.58 24.83 -4.95
N ARG A 76 1.79 23.87 -5.44
CA ARG A 76 1.39 23.84 -6.86
C ARG A 76 0.56 25.05 -7.27
N PHE A 77 -0.33 25.54 -6.40
CA PHE A 77 -1.18 26.70 -6.68
C PHE A 77 -0.41 28.02 -6.63
N THR A 78 0.50 28.21 -5.66
CA THR A 78 1.30 29.43 -5.51
C THR A 78 2.54 29.46 -6.41
N THR A 79 3.01 28.30 -6.88
CA THR A 79 4.15 28.18 -7.82
C THR A 79 3.68 28.05 -9.28
N SER A 80 2.37 28.15 -9.56
CA SER A 80 1.83 28.24 -10.92
C SER A 80 2.38 29.45 -11.71
N GLU A 81 2.89 30.46 -11.00
CA GLU A 81 3.43 31.70 -11.56
C GLU A 81 4.96 31.84 -11.40
N SER A 82 5.67 30.86 -10.84
CA SER A 82 7.12 30.97 -10.57
C SER A 82 7.91 29.72 -10.98
N ALA A 83 7.55 29.14 -12.12
CA ALA A 83 8.34 28.11 -12.80
C ALA A 83 9.36 28.74 -13.78
N GLU A 84 10.00 29.85 -13.41
CA GLU A 84 11.24 30.31 -14.02
C GLU A 84 12.33 30.24 -12.94
N GLY A 85 13.26 29.30 -13.07
CA GLY A 85 14.42 29.22 -12.18
C GLY A 85 14.79 27.83 -11.69
N LEU A 86 14.84 26.84 -12.60
CA LEU A 86 15.61 25.60 -12.34
C LEU A 86 17.03 25.66 -12.89
N TYR A 87 17.45 26.81 -13.42
CA TYR A 87 18.82 27.10 -13.81
C TYR A 87 19.28 28.30 -12.99
N PRO A 88 20.40 28.20 -12.26
CA PRO A 88 20.98 29.38 -11.63
C PRO A 88 21.32 30.40 -12.73
N ASP A 89 20.94 31.65 -12.50
CA ASP A 89 21.26 32.77 -13.39
C ASP A 89 22.78 32.81 -13.62
N LEU A 90 23.19 32.97 -14.87
CA LEU A 90 24.60 32.96 -15.27
C LEU A 90 25.39 34.04 -14.52
N ALA A 91 24.71 35.13 -14.10
CA ALA A 91 25.27 36.20 -13.28
C ALA A 91 25.68 35.74 -11.87
N ILE A 92 25.01 34.72 -11.30
CA ILE A 92 25.38 34.15 -9.99
C ILE A 92 26.65 33.30 -10.12
N LEU A 93 26.78 32.59 -11.24
CA LEU A 93 27.99 31.82 -11.56
C LEU A 93 29.17 32.74 -11.89
N GLU A 94 28.94 33.86 -12.57
CA GLU A 94 29.96 34.88 -12.81
C GLU A 94 30.44 35.55 -11.50
N GLN A 95 29.52 35.74 -10.55
CA GLN A 95 29.84 36.30 -9.23
C GLN A 95 30.63 35.33 -8.34
N MET A 96 30.47 34.02 -8.52
CA MET A 96 31.37 33.01 -7.94
C MET A 96 32.60 32.89 -8.84
N GLN A 97 33.63 33.70 -8.60
CA GLN A 97 34.94 33.67 -9.27
C GLN A 97 35.72 32.34 -9.06
N VAL A 98 35.11 31.20 -9.34
CA VAL A 98 35.69 29.86 -9.16
C VAL A 98 36.56 29.47 -10.36
N LEU A 99 36.48 30.20 -11.47
CA LEU A 99 37.18 29.91 -12.72
C LEU A 99 38.48 30.71 -12.93
N ASP A 100 38.85 31.64 -12.04
CA ASP A 100 40.02 32.52 -12.24
C ASP A 100 41.33 32.02 -11.61
N ASP A 101 41.30 30.97 -10.78
CA ASP A 101 42.48 30.45 -10.07
C ASP A 101 43.07 29.20 -10.75
N ASP A 102 43.41 29.30 -12.04
CA ASP A 102 44.29 28.33 -12.73
C ASP A 102 45.63 28.14 -11.97
N ARG A 103 46.00 29.16 -11.20
CA ARG A 103 47.20 29.19 -10.35
C ARG A 103 47.14 28.18 -9.20
N TYR A 104 45.96 27.90 -8.63
CA TYR A 104 45.81 26.87 -7.61
C TYR A 104 46.05 25.47 -8.18
N LEU A 105 45.59 25.24 -9.41
CA LEU A 105 45.82 24.00 -10.15
C LEU A 105 47.31 23.82 -10.47
N TYR A 106 48.02 24.88 -10.88
CA TYR A 106 49.48 24.84 -11.07
C TYR A 106 50.28 24.67 -9.78
N GLU A 107 49.78 25.14 -8.63
CA GLU A 107 50.44 24.95 -7.33
C GLU A 107 50.24 23.52 -6.83
N LEU A 108 49.06 22.93 -7.05
CA LEU A 108 48.77 21.52 -6.73
C LEU A 108 49.51 20.53 -7.64
N LEU A 109 49.70 20.87 -8.92
CA LEU A 109 50.51 20.08 -9.88
C LEU A 109 52.00 20.42 -9.84
N GLY A 110 52.35 21.56 -9.25
CA GLY A 110 53.71 22.11 -9.22
C GLY A 110 54.57 21.54 -8.10
N GLU A 111 53.99 20.74 -7.22
CA GLU A 111 54.70 20.13 -6.10
C GLU A 111 55.11 18.69 -6.45
N GLU A 112 56.38 18.59 -6.86
CA GLU A 112 57.24 17.41 -6.74
C GLU A 112 56.79 16.17 -7.52
N ALA A 113 57.30 16.03 -8.76
CA ALA A 113 57.33 14.72 -9.40
C ALA A 113 58.09 13.76 -8.46
N PRO A 114 57.46 12.69 -7.95
CA PRO A 114 58.13 11.76 -7.07
C PRO A 114 59.38 11.21 -7.78
N GLU A 115 60.50 11.06 -7.06
CA GLU A 115 61.63 10.28 -7.58
C GLU A 115 61.19 8.82 -7.74
N LEU A 116 60.59 8.52 -8.89
CA LEU A 116 60.18 7.18 -9.25
C LEU A 116 61.42 6.36 -9.58
N ASN A 117 61.48 5.12 -9.09
CA ASN A 117 62.48 4.18 -9.58
C ASN A 117 62.25 3.89 -11.08
N GLU A 118 63.26 3.37 -11.77
CA GLU A 118 63.18 3.15 -13.23
C GLU A 118 61.96 2.30 -13.64
N ASP A 119 61.58 1.34 -12.80
CA ASP A 119 60.44 0.46 -13.02
C ASP A 119 59.09 1.19 -12.85
N GLU A 120 58.98 2.07 -11.85
CA GLU A 120 57.78 2.90 -11.60
C GLU A 120 57.61 4.00 -12.64
N ALA A 121 58.72 4.62 -13.09
CA ALA A 121 58.70 5.59 -14.17
C ALA A 121 58.24 4.96 -15.49
N PHE A 122 58.69 3.73 -15.77
CA PHE A 122 58.20 2.97 -16.92
C PHE A 122 56.72 2.62 -16.79
N ALA A 123 56.27 2.18 -15.61
CA ALA A 123 54.88 1.85 -15.37
C ALA A 123 53.96 3.08 -15.48
N SER A 124 54.37 4.23 -14.93
CA SER A 124 53.60 5.47 -15.05
C SER A 124 53.50 5.93 -16.50
N GLN A 125 54.59 5.85 -17.26
CA GLN A 125 54.60 6.19 -18.68
C GLN A 125 53.72 5.25 -19.50
N ALA A 126 53.70 3.95 -19.18
CA ALA A 126 52.82 2.99 -19.82
C ALA A 126 51.34 3.28 -19.51
N ILE A 127 51.02 3.60 -18.26
CA ILE A 127 49.66 3.99 -17.84
C ILE A 127 49.22 5.25 -18.58
N GLU A 128 50.08 6.26 -18.67
CA GLU A 128 49.79 7.50 -19.42
C GLU A 128 49.54 7.23 -20.91
N TYR A 129 50.38 6.39 -21.54
CA TYR A 129 50.18 5.98 -22.93
C TYR A 129 48.85 5.26 -23.13
N LEU A 130 48.45 4.38 -22.20
CA LEU A 130 47.17 3.67 -22.23
C LEU A 130 45.97 4.58 -21.86
N ALA A 131 46.19 5.68 -21.17
CA ALA A 131 45.14 6.67 -20.91
C ALA A 131 44.91 7.57 -22.13
N ILE A 132 45.97 7.91 -22.86
CA ILE A 132 45.91 8.75 -24.08
C ILE A 132 45.41 7.94 -25.27
N ASN A 133 45.86 6.69 -25.40
CA ASN A 133 45.35 5.76 -26.40
C ASN A 133 44.33 4.90 -25.69
N ASP A 134 43.03 5.10 -25.96
CA ASP A 134 41.86 4.43 -25.37
C ASP A 134 41.90 2.89 -25.51
N VAL A 135 42.87 2.27 -24.85
CA VAL A 135 43.20 0.84 -24.92
C VAL A 135 42.65 0.20 -23.66
N GLU A 136 41.66 -0.67 -23.83
CA GLU A 136 40.98 -1.34 -22.72
C GLU A 136 41.97 -2.21 -21.91
N MET A 137 42.01 -1.98 -20.59
CA MET A 137 42.86 -2.71 -19.63
C MET A 137 42.62 -4.22 -19.59
N ASP A 138 41.48 -4.69 -20.11
CA ASP A 138 41.12 -6.11 -20.16
C ASP A 138 41.96 -6.92 -21.17
N LEU A 139 42.64 -6.25 -22.12
CA LEU A 139 43.49 -6.91 -23.12
C LEU A 139 44.91 -7.26 -22.61
N ILE A 140 45.28 -6.82 -21.41
CA ILE A 140 46.65 -6.93 -20.87
C ILE A 140 46.79 -8.10 -19.88
N PHE A 141 45.70 -8.63 -19.32
CA PHE A 141 45.72 -9.68 -18.29
C PHE A 141 45.13 -11.03 -18.75
N GLU A 142 45.54 -11.51 -19.92
CA GLU A 142 45.42 -12.94 -20.31
C GLU A 142 46.78 -13.66 -20.29
#